data_AF-A0A7V4LP12-F1
#
_entry.id   AF-A0A7V4LP12-F1
#
_cell.length_a   1.000
_cell.length_b   1.000
_cell.length_c   1.000
_cell.angle_alpha   90.00
_cell.angle_beta   90.00
_cell.angle_gamma   90.00
#
_symmetry.space_group_name_H-M   'P 1'
#
loop_
_entity.id
_entity.type
_entity.pdbx_description
1 polymer ?
#
loop_
_entity_poly.entity_id
_entity_poly.type
_entity_poly.pdbx_seq_one_letter_code
_entity_poly.pdbx_strand_id
1 'polypeptide(L)'
;YKARKLGYHAQIITAGRYINDSMGGYIAKQVVKKIIAADKNLKGARALVMGTTFKENVSDIRNSKVADLVHELESYAVNVDVIDPHASSEEVFEEYGYHLVENPSGPYDAVVLAVAHKEYLSLPEHFFVDLSSPRGIFADVKGVYRGKIHQLTYWSL
;
A
#
# COMPACT_ATOMS: atom_id res chain seq x y z
N TYR A 1 9.45 -10.89 41.55
CA TYR A 1 8.61 -9.72 41.20
C TYR A 1 9.15 -8.93 39.99
N LYS A 2 10.43 -8.54 39.92
CA LYS A 2 11.05 -7.89 38.74
C LYS A 2 11.01 -8.72 37.44
N ALA A 3 11.23 -10.03 37.52
CA ALA A 3 11.24 -10.91 36.34
C ALA A 3 9.88 -11.02 35.61
N ARG A 4 8.76 -10.94 36.34
CA ARG A 4 7.41 -10.99 35.75
C ARG A 4 7.10 -9.70 34.98
N LYS A 5 7.46 -8.52 35.51
CA LYS A 5 7.30 -7.23 34.81
C LYS A 5 8.14 -7.15 33.53
N LEU A 6 9.36 -7.68 33.54
CA LEU A 6 10.22 -7.76 32.34
C LEU A 6 9.62 -8.68 31.27
N GLY A 7 9.10 -9.85 31.65
CA GLY A 7 8.42 -10.76 30.73
C GLY A 7 7.15 -10.16 30.11
N TYR A 8 6.32 -9.47 30.91
CA TYR A 8 5.13 -8.76 30.40
C TYR A 8 5.51 -7.61 29.45
N HIS A 9 6.51 -6.80 29.79
CA HIS A 9 6.96 -5.73 28.88
C HIS A 9 7.54 -6.30 27.59
N ALA A 10 8.33 -7.37 27.66
CA ALA A 10 8.87 -8.04 26.48
C ALA A 10 7.75 -8.61 25.59
N GLN A 11 6.73 -9.27 26.17
CA GLN A 11 5.58 -9.79 25.42
C GLN A 11 4.77 -8.66 24.76
N ILE A 12 4.58 -7.52 25.43
CA ILE A 12 3.87 -6.37 24.87
C ILE A 12 4.67 -5.76 23.70
N ILE A 13 5.99 -5.62 23.82
CA ILE A 13 6.85 -5.12 22.75
C ILE A 13 6.82 -6.06 21.54
N THR A 14 6.88 -7.38 21.78
CA THR A 14 6.81 -8.40 20.71
C THR A 14 5.44 -8.43 20.04
N ALA A 15 4.34 -8.31 20.80
CA ALA A 15 3.00 -8.26 20.25
C ALA A 15 2.76 -6.99 19.40
N GLY A 16 3.24 -5.83 19.87
CA GLY A 16 3.19 -4.59 19.11
C GLY A 16 4.00 -4.67 17.80
N ARG A 17 5.19 -5.28 17.85
CA ARG A 17 6.01 -5.54 16.66
C ARG A 17 5.29 -6.48 15.67
N TYR A 18 4.70 -7.57 16.15
CA TYR A 18 3.95 -8.51 15.31
C TYR A 18 2.75 -7.85 14.60
N ILE A 19 2.01 -6.98 15.30
CA ILE A 19 0.91 -6.22 14.70
C ILE A 19 1.42 -5.27 13.60
N ASN A 20 2.55 -4.58 13.85
CA ASN A 20 3.13 -3.68 12.87
C ASN A 20 3.72 -4.42 11.65
N ASP A 21 4.33 -5.59 11.89
CA ASP A 21 4.93 -6.44 10.85
C ASP A 21 3.87 -7.16 10.00
N SER A 22 2.62 -7.26 10.45
CA SER A 22 1.53 -7.91 9.70
C SER A 22 0.63 -6.94 8.94
N MET A 23 0.89 -5.63 9.02
CA MET A 23 0.00 -4.60 8.47
C MET A 23 -0.04 -4.60 6.95
N GLY A 24 1.12 -4.75 6.29
CA GLY A 24 1.20 -4.82 4.82
C GLY A 24 0.35 -5.96 4.25
N GLY A 25 0.49 -7.16 4.82
CA GLY A 25 -0.29 -8.31 4.42
C GLY A 25 -1.79 -8.18 4.73
N TYR A 26 -2.16 -7.51 5.83
CA TYR A 26 -3.57 -7.21 6.10
C TYR A 26 -4.17 -6.28 5.05
N ILE A 27 -3.47 -5.21 4.68
CA ILE A 27 -3.90 -4.25 3.65
C ILE A 27 -4.10 -4.97 2.31
N ALA A 28 -3.11 -5.76 1.88
CA ALA A 28 -3.18 -6.55 0.65
C ALA A 28 -4.43 -7.45 0.62
N LYS A 29 -4.71 -8.15 1.72
CA LYS A 29 -5.91 -9.01 1.85
C LYS A 29 -7.22 -8.22 1.72
N GLN A 30 -7.29 -7.00 2.23
CA GLN A 30 -8.48 -6.15 2.07
C GLN A 30 -8.64 -5.68 0.63
N VAL A 31 -7.55 -5.30 -0.04
CA VAL A 31 -7.56 -4.92 -1.45
C VAL A 31 -8.02 -6.09 -2.32
N VAL A 32 -7.43 -7.28 -2.13
CA VAL A 32 -7.78 -8.52 -2.85
C VAL A 32 -9.26 -8.88 -2.67
N LYS A 33 -9.78 -8.84 -1.43
CA LYS A 33 -11.21 -9.08 -1.17
C LYS A 33 -12.11 -8.13 -1.95
N LYS A 34 -11.71 -6.87 -2.12
CA LYS A 34 -12.49 -5.87 -2.84
C LYS A 34 -12.40 -6.03 -4.35
N ILE A 35 -11.24 -6.42 -4.88
CA ILE A 35 -11.10 -6.79 -6.29
C ILE A 35 -12.06 -7.96 -6.61
N ILE A 36 -12.10 -8.99 -5.77
CA ILE A 36 -13.03 -10.12 -5.91
C ILE A 36 -14.48 -9.66 -5.80
N ALA A 37 -14.82 -8.82 -4.82
CA ALA A 37 -16.17 -8.30 -4.64
C ALA A 37 -16.64 -7.41 -5.80
N ALA A 38 -15.69 -6.80 -6.54
CA ALA A 38 -15.94 -6.07 -7.77
C ALA A 38 -16.08 -7.00 -9.00
N ASP A 39 -16.13 -8.32 -8.81
CA ASP A 39 -16.27 -9.34 -9.85
C ASP A 39 -15.12 -9.27 -10.88
N LYS A 40 -13.89 -9.08 -10.37
CA LYS A 40 -12.67 -9.04 -11.16
C LYS A 40 -11.80 -10.26 -10.88
N ASN A 41 -11.18 -10.79 -11.92
CA ASN A 41 -10.24 -11.90 -11.79
C ASN A 41 -8.93 -11.38 -11.16
N LEU A 42 -8.46 -12.03 -10.10
CA LEU A 42 -7.18 -11.69 -9.47
C LEU A 42 -5.99 -11.94 -10.40
N LYS A 43 -6.03 -13.02 -11.18
CA LYS A 43 -4.95 -13.36 -12.09
C LYS A 43 -4.89 -12.33 -13.22
N GLY A 44 -3.84 -11.52 -13.20
CA GLY A 44 -3.65 -10.43 -14.15
C GLY A 44 -4.36 -9.14 -13.77
N ALA A 45 -5.00 -9.07 -12.59
CA ALA A 45 -5.42 -7.78 -12.03
C ALA A 45 -4.21 -6.87 -11.87
N ARG A 46 -4.39 -5.57 -12.06
CA ARG A 46 -3.32 -4.58 -11.89
C ARG A 46 -3.55 -3.73 -10.65
N ALA A 47 -2.52 -3.54 -9.84
CA ALA A 47 -2.56 -2.63 -8.71
C ALA A 47 -1.45 -1.57 -8.82
N LEU A 48 -1.79 -0.32 -8.53
CA LEU A 48 -0.81 0.76 -8.37
C LEU A 48 -0.60 1.02 -6.88
N VAL A 49 0.62 0.90 -6.38
CA VAL A 49 1.00 1.27 -5.02
C VAL A 49 1.72 2.62 -5.06
N MET A 50 1.14 3.61 -4.39
CA MET A 50 1.67 4.97 -4.30
C MET A 50 2.35 5.19 -2.95
N GLY A 51 3.66 5.41 -3.02
CA GLY A 51 4.58 5.54 -1.90
C GLY A 51 5.16 4.20 -1.48
N THR A 52 6.49 4.13 -1.34
CA THR A 52 7.23 2.96 -0.83
C THR A 52 8.18 3.30 0.31
N THR A 53 8.42 4.59 0.57
CA THR A 53 9.30 5.03 1.67
C THR A 53 8.79 4.61 3.05
N PHE A 54 9.68 4.61 4.04
CA PHE A 54 9.37 4.24 5.42
C PHE A 54 8.29 5.16 6.06
N LYS A 55 8.25 6.43 5.64
CA LYS A 55 7.28 7.43 6.12
C LYS A 55 7.14 8.56 5.09
N GLU A 56 6.17 9.42 5.32
CA GLU A 56 5.87 10.52 4.40
C GLU A 56 7.03 11.52 4.29
N ASN A 57 7.23 12.01 3.06
CA ASN A 57 8.13 13.11 2.72
C ASN A 57 9.60 12.89 3.10
N VAL A 58 10.06 11.64 3.05
CA VAL A 58 11.48 11.28 3.15
C VAL A 58 11.83 10.32 2.03
N SER A 59 13.12 10.18 1.72
CA SER A 59 13.63 9.21 0.75
C SER A 59 14.02 7.86 1.38
N ASP A 60 14.04 7.75 2.72
CA ASP A 60 14.46 6.52 3.40
C ASP A 60 13.46 5.38 3.16
N ILE A 61 13.88 4.35 2.45
CA ILE A 61 13.08 3.16 2.14
C ILE A 61 13.25 2.05 3.18
N ARG A 62 14.29 2.10 4.02
CA ARG A 62 14.66 0.96 4.87
C ARG A 62 13.57 0.65 5.89
N ASN A 63 13.34 -0.65 6.10
CA ASN A 63 12.27 -1.17 6.96
C ASN A 63 10.85 -0.75 6.54
N SER A 64 10.66 -0.32 5.28
CA SER A 64 9.34 0.00 4.79
C SER A 64 8.45 -1.24 4.81
N LYS A 65 7.25 -1.08 5.38
CA LYS A 65 6.21 -2.12 5.39
C LYS A 65 5.39 -2.14 4.12
N VAL A 66 5.66 -1.23 3.18
CA VAL A 66 5.04 -1.24 1.86
C VAL A 66 5.57 -2.40 1.02
N ALA A 67 6.83 -2.80 1.18
CA ALA A 67 7.36 -3.98 0.50
C ALA A 67 6.56 -5.25 0.83
N ASP A 68 6.17 -5.44 2.10
CA ASP A 68 5.31 -6.55 2.52
C ASP A 68 3.92 -6.51 1.83
N LEU A 69 3.38 -5.31 1.62
CA LEU A 69 2.13 -5.12 0.86
C LEU A 69 2.30 -5.48 -0.62
N VAL A 70 3.38 -5.03 -1.26
CA VAL A 70 3.68 -5.31 -2.68
C VAL A 70 3.81 -6.82 -2.89
N HIS A 71 4.67 -7.49 -2.12
CA HIS A 71 4.90 -8.93 -2.27
C HIS A 71 3.66 -9.77 -1.93
N GLU A 72 2.88 -9.37 -0.93
CA GLU A 72 1.63 -10.08 -0.63
C GLU A 72 0.64 -9.92 -1.80
N LEU A 73 0.50 -8.75 -2.42
CA LEU A 73 -0.33 -8.58 -3.62
C LEU A 73 0.16 -9.45 -4.80
N GLU A 74 1.47 -9.46 -5.07
CA GLU A 74 2.10 -10.30 -6.09
C GLU A 74 1.85 -11.80 -5.84
N SER A 75 1.82 -12.22 -4.57
CA SER A 75 1.51 -13.61 -4.17
C SER A 75 0.10 -14.06 -4.56
N TYR A 76 -0.84 -13.12 -4.74
CA TYR A 76 -2.18 -13.36 -5.28
C TYR A 76 -2.24 -13.27 -6.82
N ALA A 77 -1.09 -13.23 -7.50
CA ALA A 77 -0.95 -13.04 -8.95
C ALA A 77 -1.50 -11.69 -9.48
N VAL A 78 -1.49 -10.66 -8.62
CA VAL A 78 -1.74 -9.27 -9.00
C VAL A 78 -0.45 -8.68 -9.56
N ASN A 79 -0.53 -8.01 -10.70
CA ASN A 79 0.58 -7.25 -11.28
C ASN A 79 0.66 -5.90 -10.57
N VAL A 80 1.76 -5.63 -9.87
CA VAL A 80 1.92 -4.43 -9.05
C VAL A 80 2.89 -3.45 -9.71
N ASP A 81 2.42 -2.24 -9.96
CA ASP A 81 3.26 -1.09 -10.29
C ASP A 81 3.44 -0.24 -9.01
N VAL A 82 4.66 0.26 -8.77
CA VAL A 82 4.97 1.08 -7.59
C VAL A 82 5.51 2.44 -8.03
N ILE A 83 5.05 3.51 -7.40
CA ILE A 83 5.56 4.87 -7.61
C ILE A 83 5.89 5.51 -6.28
N ASP A 84 6.93 6.34 -6.23
CA ASP A 84 7.25 7.18 -5.07
C ASP A 84 8.06 8.40 -5.55
N PRO A 85 7.74 9.64 -5.15
CA PRO A 85 8.43 10.83 -5.62
C PRO A 85 9.77 11.08 -4.93
N HIS A 86 10.08 10.39 -3.82
CA HIS A 86 11.28 10.62 -3.01
C HIS A 86 12.27 9.44 -3.02
N ALA A 87 11.83 8.23 -3.39
CA ALA A 87 12.69 7.04 -3.43
C ALA A 87 13.44 6.87 -4.77
N SER A 88 14.64 6.28 -4.72
CA SER A 88 15.38 5.82 -5.91
C SER A 88 14.89 4.44 -6.34
N SER A 89 14.66 4.26 -7.65
CA SER A 89 14.23 2.97 -8.21
C SER A 89 15.32 1.91 -8.07
N GLU A 90 16.59 2.31 -8.15
CA GLU A 90 17.75 1.44 -7.96
C GLU A 90 17.84 0.95 -6.51
N GLU A 91 17.77 1.86 -5.53
CA GLU A 91 17.81 1.49 -4.11
C GLU A 91 16.64 0.58 -3.72
N VAL A 92 15.43 0.86 -4.24
CA VAL A 92 14.24 0.03 -4.00
C VAL A 92 14.42 -1.37 -4.59
N PHE A 93 15.02 -1.48 -5.77
CA PHE A 93 15.29 -2.78 -6.38
C PHE A 93 16.35 -3.57 -5.60
N GLU A 94 17.43 -2.92 -5.16
CA GLU A 94 18.48 -3.57 -4.36
C GLU A 94 17.95 -4.09 -3.01
N GLU A 95 17.06 -3.34 -2.36
CA GLU A 95 16.52 -3.70 -1.04
C GLU A 95 15.31 -4.67 -1.13
N TYR A 96 14.42 -4.48 -2.11
CA TYR A 96 13.11 -5.16 -2.18
C TYR A 96 12.84 -5.93 -3.47
N GLY A 97 13.69 -5.84 -4.50
CA GLY A 97 13.57 -6.66 -5.70
C GLY A 97 12.49 -6.23 -6.70
N TYR A 98 11.91 -5.03 -6.55
CA TYR A 98 11.01 -4.43 -7.54
C TYR A 98 11.47 -3.02 -7.92
N HIS A 99 11.05 -2.54 -9.10
CA HIS A 99 11.37 -1.21 -9.58
C HIS A 99 10.21 -0.24 -9.37
N LEU A 100 10.55 1.05 -9.29
CA LEU A 100 9.57 2.12 -9.42
C LEU A 100 9.29 2.38 -10.90
N VAL A 101 8.03 2.64 -11.23
CA VAL A 101 7.62 3.11 -12.56
C VAL A 101 7.60 4.64 -12.57
N GLU A 102 8.10 5.27 -13.62
CA GLU A 102 8.08 6.75 -13.72
C GLU A 102 6.66 7.26 -13.99
N ASN A 103 5.95 6.59 -14.91
CA ASN A 103 4.65 7.00 -15.39
C ASN A 103 3.71 5.78 -15.37
N PRO A 104 2.85 5.66 -14.34
CA PRO A 104 1.92 4.54 -14.26
C PRO A 104 0.90 4.63 -15.40
N SER A 105 0.89 3.62 -16.26
CA SER A 105 -0.06 3.51 -17.37
C SER A 105 -1.16 2.55 -16.97
N GLY A 106 -2.29 3.08 -16.50
CA GLY A 106 -3.46 2.30 -16.14
C GLY A 106 -4.06 1.50 -17.32
N PRO A 107 -5.26 0.95 -17.17
CA PRO A 107 -6.10 1.07 -16.00
C PRO A 107 -5.72 0.08 -14.89
N TYR A 108 -5.87 0.49 -13.63
CA TYR A 108 -5.62 -0.31 -12.43
C TYR A 108 -6.92 -0.76 -11.78
N ASP A 109 -6.98 -2.00 -11.33
CA ASP A 109 -8.12 -2.52 -10.57
C ASP A 109 -8.12 -2.02 -9.14
N ALA A 110 -6.94 -1.75 -8.60
CA ALA A 110 -6.76 -1.08 -7.31
C ALA A 110 -5.66 -0.02 -7.39
N VAL A 111 -5.92 1.14 -6.79
CA VAL A 111 -4.91 2.15 -6.49
C VAL A 111 -4.80 2.21 -4.97
N VAL A 112 -3.60 2.00 -4.44
CA VAL A 112 -3.30 1.96 -3.01
C VAL A 112 -2.41 3.14 -2.66
N LEU A 113 -2.94 4.12 -1.93
CA LEU A 113 -2.14 5.16 -1.29
C LEU A 113 -1.53 4.60 -0.01
N ALA A 114 -0.32 4.05 -0.13
CA ALA A 114 0.40 3.41 0.96
C ALA A 114 1.13 4.43 1.85
N VAL A 115 1.76 5.44 1.25
CA VAL A 115 2.41 6.55 1.98
C VAL A 115 1.86 7.88 1.48
N ALA A 116 1.29 8.68 2.38
CA ALA A 116 0.61 9.93 2.04
C ALA A 116 1.57 11.12 1.94
N HIS A 117 2.47 11.08 0.94
CA HIS A 117 3.35 12.20 0.58
C HIS A 117 2.55 13.45 0.19
N LYS A 118 3.12 14.64 0.41
CA LYS A 118 2.47 15.92 0.11
C LYS A 118 2.04 16.02 -1.36
N GLU A 119 2.85 15.49 -2.27
CA GLU A 119 2.59 15.40 -3.70
C GLU A 119 1.28 14.67 -4.00
N TYR A 120 0.90 13.71 -3.16
CA TYR A 120 -0.32 12.94 -3.32
C TYR A 120 -1.53 13.55 -2.63
N LEU A 121 -1.35 14.42 -1.63
CA LEU A 121 -2.46 14.96 -0.82
C LEU A 121 -3.34 15.96 -1.57
N SER A 122 -2.77 16.61 -2.60
CA SER A 122 -3.46 17.59 -3.44
C SER A 122 -4.08 17.00 -4.71
N LEU A 123 -3.93 15.70 -4.94
CA LEU A 123 -4.47 15.06 -6.13
C LEU A 123 -6.01 15.04 -6.07
N PRO A 124 -6.68 15.52 -7.13
CA PRO A 124 -8.14 15.48 -7.18
C PRO A 124 -8.64 14.06 -7.43
N GLU A 125 -9.89 13.75 -7.08
CA GLU A 125 -10.48 12.42 -7.28
C GLU A 125 -10.33 11.92 -8.74
N HIS A 126 -10.53 12.81 -9.72
CA HIS A 126 -10.47 12.43 -11.14
C HIS A 126 -9.12 11.84 -11.53
N PHE A 127 -8.02 12.24 -10.90
CA PHE A 127 -6.71 11.64 -11.13
C PHE A 127 -6.73 10.13 -10.86
N PHE A 128 -7.35 9.71 -9.75
CA PHE A 128 -7.46 8.29 -9.41
C PHE A 128 -8.47 7.57 -10.28
N VAL A 129 -9.56 8.25 -10.68
CA VAL A 129 -10.58 7.68 -11.57
C VAL A 129 -9.98 7.38 -12.95
N ASP A 130 -9.23 8.31 -13.53
CA ASP A 130 -8.63 8.18 -14.85
C ASP A 130 -7.58 7.04 -14.90
N LEU A 131 -6.91 6.78 -13.77
CA LEU A 131 -5.98 5.66 -13.62
C LEU A 131 -6.69 4.33 -13.34
N SER A 132 -7.96 4.34 -12.96
CA SER A 132 -8.67 3.14 -12.50
C SER A 132 -9.48 2.48 -13.61
N SER A 133 -9.56 1.15 -13.58
CA SER A 133 -10.51 0.40 -14.39
C SER A 133 -11.94 0.58 -13.83
N PRO A 134 -12.99 0.27 -14.61
CA PRO A 134 -14.36 0.28 -14.10
C PRO A 134 -14.49 -0.53 -12.81
N ARG A 135 -15.25 0.00 -11.84
CA ARG A 135 -15.35 -0.56 -10.47
C ARG A 135 -13.98 -0.64 -9.77
N GLY A 136 -13.08 0.31 -10.04
CA GLY A 136 -11.78 0.42 -9.39
C GLY A 136 -11.87 0.63 -7.89
N ILE A 137 -10.86 0.14 -7.17
CA ILE A 137 -10.72 0.27 -5.72
C ILE A 137 -9.70 1.36 -5.43
N PHE A 138 -10.06 2.32 -4.56
CA PHE A 138 -9.09 3.24 -3.97
C PHE A 138 -8.89 2.89 -2.49
N ALA A 139 -7.71 2.38 -2.17
CA ALA A 139 -7.30 2.00 -0.82
C ALA A 139 -6.38 3.05 -0.23
N ASP A 140 -6.86 3.75 0.79
CA ASP A 140 -6.18 4.87 1.44
C ASP A 140 -5.77 4.47 2.86
N VAL A 141 -4.51 4.06 3.02
CA VAL A 141 -4.03 3.45 4.28
C VAL A 141 -4.20 4.39 5.48
N LYS A 142 -3.99 5.71 5.29
CA LYS A 142 -4.10 6.71 6.36
C LYS A 142 -5.45 7.41 6.45
N GLY A 143 -6.34 7.21 5.48
CA GLY A 143 -7.67 7.81 5.47
C GLY A 143 -7.68 9.31 5.13
N VAL A 144 -6.64 9.84 4.46
CA VAL A 144 -6.51 11.28 4.11
C VAL A 144 -7.54 11.75 3.07
N TYR A 145 -8.14 10.80 2.34
CA TYR A 145 -9.19 10.99 1.34
C TYR A 145 -10.59 10.61 1.82
N ARG A 146 -10.78 10.35 3.12
CA ARG A 146 -12.09 10.00 3.67
C ARG A 146 -13.12 11.08 3.34
N GLY A 147 -14.22 10.66 2.71
CA GLY A 147 -15.30 11.57 2.28
C GLY A 147 -14.99 12.41 1.04
N LYS A 148 -13.86 12.17 0.34
CA LYS A 148 -13.47 12.87 -0.90
C LYS A 148 -13.56 11.99 -2.15
N ILE A 149 -13.77 10.69 -1.98
CA ILE A 149 -13.88 9.70 -3.07
C ILE A 149 -15.31 9.18 -3.11
N HIS A 150 -15.95 9.30 -4.27
CA HIS A 150 -17.35 9.01 -4.54
C HIS A 150 -17.56 8.14 -5.79
N GLN A 151 -16.62 8.14 -6.73
CA GLN A 151 -16.70 7.43 -8.01
C GLN A 151 -15.97 6.08 -8.01
N LEU A 152 -15.12 5.84 -7.02
CA LEU A 152 -14.41 4.58 -6.82
C LEU A 152 -14.90 3.85 -5.57
N THR A 153 -14.63 2.55 -5.49
CA THR A 153 -14.83 1.80 -4.25
C THR A 153 -13.77 2.23 -3.24
N TYR A 154 -14.15 3.06 -2.27
CA TYR A 154 -13.25 3.55 -1.24
C TYR A 154 -13.03 2.54 -0.11
N TRP A 155 -11.79 2.47 0.39
CA TRP A 155 -11.46 1.79 1.63
C TRP A 155 -10.31 2.51 2.33
N SER A 156 -10.34 2.50 3.66
CA SER A 156 -9.22 2.93 4.50
C SER A 156 -9.12 2.01 5.71
N LEU A 157 -7.98 2.08 6.41
CA LEU A 157 -7.83 1.49 7.74
C LEU A 157 -8.75 2.21 8.77
#